data_AF-A0AAU5L9V2-F1
#
_entry.id   AF-A0AAU5L9V2-F1
#
_cell.length_a   1.000
_cell.length_b   1.000
_cell.length_c   1.000
_cell.angle_alpha   90.00
_cell.angle_beta   90.00
_cell.angle_gamma   90.00
#
_symmetry.space_group_name_H-M   'P 1'
#
loop_
_entity.id
_entity.type
_entity.pdbx_description
1 polymer ?
#
loop_
_entity_poly.entity_id
_entity_poly.type
_entity_poly.pdbx_seq_one_letter_code
_entity_poly.pdbx_strand_id
1 'polypeptide(L)' 'MEKVTGSARYAGDQQPEGLAHAWPVPTTVARGDITAVDAAAAALAMPGVLAVLTHRNAPRSPSPRAARA' A
#
# COMPACT_ATOMS: atom_id res chain seq x y z
N MET A 1 -23.05 11.43 -17.52
CA MET A 1 -23.05 12.87 -17.15
C MET A 1 -22.14 13.14 -15.96
N GLU A 2 -22.21 12.36 -14.89
CA GLU A 2 -21.44 12.53 -13.64
C GLU A 2 -19.93 12.78 -13.81
N LYS A 3 -19.26 12.10 -14.74
CA LYS A 3 -17.83 12.33 -15.03
C LYS A 3 -17.53 13.78 -15.41
N VAL A 4 -18.32 14.38 -16.30
CA VAL A 4 -18.08 15.74 -16.80
C VAL A 4 -18.61 16.82 -15.87
N THR A 5 -19.54 16.47 -14.97
CA THR A 5 -20.05 17.36 -13.92
C THR A 5 -19.25 17.27 -12.62
N GLY A 6 -18.22 16.41 -12.55
CA GLY A 6 -17.41 16.19 -11.35
C GLY A 6 -18.14 15.44 -10.23
N SER A 7 -19.30 14.85 -10.52
CA SER A 7 -20.12 14.13 -9.54
C SER A 7 -19.76 12.65 -9.42
N ALA A 8 -18.92 12.14 -10.33
CA ALA A 8 -18.41 10.77 -10.26
C ALA A 8 -17.49 10.60 -9.04
N ARG A 9 -17.71 9.53 -8.27
CA ARG A 9 -16.90 9.17 -7.11
C ARG A 9 -15.87 8.12 -7.50
N TYR A 10 -14.60 8.48 -7.43
CA TYR A 10 -13.46 7.60 -7.68
C TYR A 10 -12.88 7.08 -6.36
N ALA A 11 -11.94 6.14 -6.46
CA ALA A 11 -11.28 5.56 -5.29
C ALA A 11 -10.65 6.61 -4.36
N GLY A 12 -10.08 7.68 -4.94
CA GLY A 12 -9.48 8.78 -4.18
C GLY A 12 -10.50 9.68 -3.48
N ASP A 13 -11.78 9.62 -3.84
CA ASP A 13 -12.82 10.46 -3.23
C ASP A 13 -13.44 9.80 -2.00
N GLN A 14 -13.14 8.53 -1.76
CA GLN A 14 -13.67 7.77 -0.62
C GLN A 14 -12.97 8.17 0.68
N GLN A 15 -13.76 8.41 1.73
CA GLN A 15 -13.29 8.81 3.06
C GLN A 15 -13.98 7.96 4.14
N PRO A 16 -13.66 6.65 4.23
CA PRO A 16 -14.16 5.82 5.31
C PRO A 16 -13.57 6.26 6.65
N GLU A 17 -14.30 5.98 7.73
CA GLU A 17 -13.79 6.17 9.08
C GLU A 17 -12.52 5.35 9.31
N GLY A 18 -11.50 5.94 9.94
CA GLY A 18 -10.23 5.26 10.19
C GLY A 18 -9.36 5.02 8.96
N LEU A 19 -9.58 5.74 7.85
CA LEU A 19 -8.75 5.63 6.64
C LEU A 19 -7.26 5.84 6.97
N ALA A 20 -6.46 4.81 6.75
CA ALA A 20 -5.00 4.88 6.79
C ALA A 20 -4.42 5.05 5.39
N HIS A 21 -3.22 5.65 5.31
CA HIS A 21 -2.48 5.82 4.06
C HIS A 21 -1.28 4.87 4.00
N ALA A 22 -1.08 4.25 2.85
CA ALA A 22 0.08 3.43 2.56
C ALA A 22 0.98 4.12 1.53
N TRP A 23 2.29 4.03 1.70
CA TRP A 23 3.28 4.58 0.78
C TRP A 23 4.26 3.50 0.32
N PRO A 24 4.26 3.11 -0.96
CA PRO A 24 5.23 2.15 -1.48
C PRO A 24 6.65 2.72 -1.47
N VAL A 25 7.64 1.90 -1.12
CA VAL A 25 9.07 2.21 -1.30
C VAL A 25 9.59 1.40 -2.48
N PRO A 26 9.67 1.97 -3.69
CA PRO A 26 10.09 1.24 -4.88
C PRO A 26 11.60 1.01 -4.91
N THR A 27 12.04 0.00 -5.67
CA THR A 27 13.47 -0.17 -6.01
C THR A 27 13.99 1.02 -6.80
N THR A 28 15.22 1.44 -6.54
CA THR A 28 15.93 2.49 -7.29
C THR A 28 16.76 1.93 -8.45
N VAL A 29 16.87 0.60 -8.55
CA VAL A 29 17.62 -0.11 -9.58
C VAL A 29 16.71 -1.03 -10.38
N ALA A 30 17.08 -1.29 -11.64
CA ALA A 30 16.28 -2.12 -12.56
C ALA A 30 16.27 -3.61 -12.18
N ARG A 31 17.39 -4.14 -11.66
CA ARG A 31 17.53 -5.54 -11.25
C ARG A 31 18.57 -5.70 -10.14
N GLY A 32 18.25 -6.52 -9.16
CA GLY A 32 19.14 -6.93 -8.07
C GLY A 32 18.39 -7.79 -7.06
N ASP A 33 19.14 -8.35 -6.12
CA ASP A 33 18.59 -9.11 -5.00
C ASP A 33 18.48 -8.24 -3.75
N ILE A 34 17.41 -8.41 -2.98
CA ILE A 34 17.24 -7.72 -1.70
C ILE A 34 18.05 -8.46 -0.63
N THR A 35 19.16 -7.90 -0.20
CA THR A 35 20.00 -8.47 0.87
C THR A 35 19.45 -8.17 2.27
N ALA A 36 18.90 -6.98 2.48
CA ALA A 36 18.38 -6.54 3.77
C ALA A 36 17.30 -5.43 3.63
N VAL A 37 16.54 -5.23 4.72
CA VAL A 37 15.56 -4.13 4.87
C VAL A 37 15.65 -3.62 6.31
N ASP A 38 16.52 -2.63 6.55
CA ASP A 38 16.93 -2.25 7.93
C ASP A 38 16.17 -1.04 8.50
N ALA A 39 15.50 -0.27 7.64
CA ALA A 39 14.81 0.96 8.05
C ALA A 39 13.48 0.74 8.78
N ALA A 40 13.03 -0.52 8.95
CA ALA A 40 11.72 -0.84 9.48
C ALA A 40 11.54 -0.38 10.94
N ALA A 41 12.53 -0.60 11.81
CA ALA A 41 12.45 -0.20 13.22
C ALA A 41 12.39 1.33 13.38
N ALA A 42 13.23 2.04 12.60
CA ALA A 42 13.25 3.50 12.62
C ALA A 42 11.93 4.08 12.10
N ALA A 43 11.38 3.53 11.02
CA ALA A 43 10.10 3.97 10.48
C ALA A 43 8.94 3.72 11.46
N LEU A 44 8.90 2.56 12.12
CA LEU A 44 7.87 2.25 13.13
C LEU A 44 7.94 3.15 14.37
N ALA A 45 9.10 3.72 14.68
CA ALA A 45 9.24 4.65 15.80
C ALA A 45 8.68 6.05 15.51
N MET A 46 8.39 6.37 14.24
CA MET A 46 7.85 7.68 13.87
C MET A 46 6.38 7.81 14.32
N PRO A 47 5.99 8.95 14.95
CA PRO A 47 4.61 9.18 15.33
C PRO A 47 3.65 9.07 14.14
N GLY A 48 2.58 8.29 14.30
CA GLY A 48 1.55 8.09 13.28
C GLY A 48 1.84 6.96 12.27
N VAL A 49 3.02 6.33 12.31
CA VAL A 49 3.26 5.11 11.50
C VAL A 49 2.57 3.92 12.17
N LEU A 50 1.63 3.32 11.45
CA LEU A 50 0.85 2.18 11.96
C LEU A 50 1.55 0.84 11.71
N ALA A 51 2.25 0.70 10.59
CA ALA A 51 2.91 -0.53 10.19
C ALA A 51 4.00 -0.29 9.13
N VAL A 52 5.00 -1.17 9.09
CA VAL A 52 5.94 -1.32 7.98
C VAL A 52 5.77 -2.71 7.39
N LEU A 53 5.28 -2.77 6.16
CA LEU A 53 5.01 -4.02 5.45
C LEU A 53 6.20 -4.39 4.55
N THR A 54 6.66 -5.62 4.69
CA THR A 54 7.76 -6.22 3.92
C THR A 54 7.34 -7.60 3.43
N HIS A 55 8.16 -8.25 2.60
CA HIS A 55 7.95 -9.64 2.19
C HIS A 55 7.82 -10.63 3.37
N ARG A 56 8.25 -10.25 4.59
CA ARG A 56 8.21 -11.09 5.78
C ARG A 56 6.86 -11.06 6.52
N ASN A 57 6.12 -9.95 6.45
CA ASN A 57 4.92 -9.73 7.26
C ASN A 57 3.70 -9.21 6.47
N ALA A 58 3.86 -8.87 5.19
CA ALA A 58 2.75 -8.42 4.37
C ALA A 58 1.69 -9.55 4.23
N PRO A 59 0.38 -9.22 4.32
CA PRO A 59 -0.66 -10.19 4.06
C PRO A 59 -0.50 -10.80 2.67
N ARG A 60 -0.76 -12.10 2.53
CA ARG A 60 -0.81 -12.73 1.22
C ARG A 60 -1.94 -12.09 0.42
N SER A 61 -1.60 -11.45 -0.69
CA SER A 61 -2.62 -10.95 -1.62
C SER A 61 -3.42 -12.15 -2.15
N PRO A 62 -4.76 -12.12 -2.12
CA PRO A 62 -5.55 -13.13 -2.82
C PRO A 62 -5.16 -13.06 -4.29
N SER A 63 -4.63 -14.16 -4.82
CA SER A 63 -4.28 -14.22 -6.24
C SER A 63 -5.53 -13.92 -7.08
N PRO A 64 -5.42 -13.23 -8.23
CA PRO A 64 -6.55 -13.02 -9.14
C PRO A 64 -7.19 -14.35 -9.61
N ARG A 65 -6.45 -15.47 -9.50
CA ARG A 65 -6.91 -16.82 -9.85
C ARG A 65 -7.87 -17.42 -8.83
N ALA A 66 -7.90 -16.93 -7.59
CA ALA A 66 -8.75 -17.45 -6.52
C ALA A 66 -10.20 -16.92 -6.57
N ALA A 67 -10.49 -15.90 -7.38
CA ALA A 67 -11.82 -15.29 -7.49
C ALA A 67 -12.71 -15.91 -8.59
N ARG A 68 -12.38 -17.12 -9.07
CA ARG A 68 -13.04 -17.80 -10.21
C ARG A 68 -13.65 -19.18 -9.89
N ALA A 69 -13.98 -19.43 -8.63
CA ALA A 69 -14.74 -20.61 -8.21
C ALA A 69 -16.21 -20.25 -7.98
#